data_AF-A0A8T9QC11-F1
#
_entry.id   AF-A0A8T9QC11-F1
#
_cell.length_a   1.000
_cell.length_b   1.000
_cell.length_c   1.000
_cell.angle_alpha   90.00
_cell.angle_beta   90.00
_cell.angle_gamma   90.00
#
_symmetry.space_group_name_H-M   'P 1'
#
loop_
_entity.id
_entity.type
_entity.pdbx_description
1 polymer ?
#
loop_
_entity_poly.entity_id
_entity_poly.type
_entity_poly.pdbx_seq_one_letter_code
_entity_poly.pdbx_strand_id
1 'polypeptide(L)'
;MLNKYKLVWLGLLAIGYGVVKLWLLASYSDAVLAPLRQLEPQTAASLRLLPAGTPVLVEGRISRVTPQRYGTLVAYVRSTAERYSDKQEPIWLEDDWVSPALLLEVGSQTMPIEPGYALRNTTIQKLTKRNSYSGFDRGSQVFAVGTISRAGAIKAETVYGGKRDAYLFKQTGEKWVGYAGALFVLVLGLGLLGVEVVLGRNRR
;
A
#
# COMPACT_ATOMS: atom_id res chain seq x y z
N MET A 1 32.90 -15.17 31.32
CA MET A 1 33.38 -15.06 29.92
C MET A 1 32.44 -14.28 28.98
N LEU A 2 31.12 -14.21 29.22
CA LEU A 2 30.19 -13.45 28.35
C LEU A 2 30.48 -11.94 28.21
N ASN A 3 31.13 -11.30 29.18
CA ASN A 3 31.39 -9.85 29.13
C ASN A 3 32.41 -9.42 28.06
N LYS A 4 33.27 -10.34 27.58
CA LYS A 4 34.34 -10.01 26.61
C LYS A 4 33.89 -10.04 25.15
N TYR A 5 32.66 -10.46 24.84
CA TYR A 5 32.20 -10.60 23.45
C TYR A 5 30.86 -9.91 23.19
N LYS A 6 30.43 -9.02 24.09
CA LYS A 6 29.13 -8.34 23.99
C LYS A 6 29.02 -7.52 22.70
N LEU A 7 30.09 -6.79 22.34
CA LEU A 7 30.12 -5.97 21.13
C LEU A 7 30.12 -6.81 19.84
N VAL A 8 30.78 -7.97 19.86
CA VAL A 8 30.76 -8.92 18.74
C VAL A 8 29.36 -9.49 18.51
N TRP A 9 28.71 -9.96 19.57
CA TRP A 9 27.35 -10.48 19.49
C TRP A 9 26.34 -9.41 19.06
N LEU A 10 26.44 -8.20 19.58
CA LEU A 10 25.60 -7.07 19.16
C LEU A 10 25.83 -6.70 17.70
N GLY A 11 27.09 -6.67 17.24
CA GLY A 11 27.43 -6.41 15.84
C GLY A 11 26.86 -7.46 14.89
N LEU A 12 27.01 -8.75 15.22
CA LEU A 12 26.44 -9.85 14.44
C LEU A 12 24.91 -9.83 14.41
N LEU A 13 24.25 -9.54 15.54
CA LEU A 13 22.79 -9.39 15.59
C LEU A 13 22.31 -8.21 14.73
N ALA A 14 23.00 -7.07 14.78
CA ALA A 14 22.70 -5.92 13.94
C ALA A 14 22.82 -6.27 12.45
N ILE A 15 23.91 -6.96 12.07
CA ILE A 15 24.10 -7.41 10.69
C ILE A 15 22.99 -8.39 10.27
N GLY A 16 22.71 -9.41 11.09
CA GLY A 16 21.66 -10.38 10.82
C GLY A 16 20.29 -9.73 10.64
N TYR A 17 19.93 -8.80 11.53
CA TYR A 17 18.70 -8.02 11.41
C TYR A 17 18.66 -7.17 10.14
N GLY A 18 19.76 -6.49 9.79
CA GLY A 18 19.88 -5.70 8.57
C GLY A 18 19.66 -6.55 7.31
N VAL A 19 20.28 -7.73 7.23
CA VAL A 19 20.13 -8.67 6.10
C VAL A 19 18.70 -9.19 5.99
N VAL A 20 18.10 -9.64 7.10
CA VAL A 20 16.71 -10.12 7.10
C VAL A 20 15.75 -9.01 6.68
N LYS A 21 15.94 -7.79 7.19
CA LYS A 21 15.11 -6.63 6.82
C LYS A 21 15.24 -6.28 5.34
N LEU A 22 16.45 -6.30 4.78
CA LEU A 22 16.67 -6.10 3.34
C LEU A 22 15.96 -7.17 2.50
N TRP A 23 16.08 -8.43 2.91
CA TRP A 23 15.45 -9.55 2.22
C TRP A 23 13.92 -9.46 2.25
N LEU A 24 13.32 -9.12 3.39
CA LEU A 24 11.87 -8.89 3.53
C LEU A 24 11.39 -7.70 2.68
N LEU A 25 12.13 -6.59 2.68
CA LEU A 25 11.79 -5.41 1.86
C LEU A 25 11.83 -5.72 0.37
N ALA A 26 12.83 -6.49 -0.09
CA ALA A 26 12.94 -6.89 -1.49
C ALA A 26 11.82 -7.87 -1.90
N SER A 27 11.64 -8.95 -1.15
CA SER A 27 10.71 -10.04 -1.50
C SER A 27 9.24 -9.62 -1.49
N TYR A 28 8.77 -8.97 -0.41
CA TYR A 28 7.36 -8.63 -0.26
C TYR A 28 6.90 -7.57 -1.27
N SER A 29 7.79 -6.64 -1.58
CA SER A 29 7.44 -5.46 -2.33
C SER A 29 7.42 -5.69 -3.84
N ASP A 30 8.23 -6.61 -4.35
CA ASP A 30 8.19 -6.96 -5.77
C ASP A 30 7.01 -7.89 -6.09
N ALA A 31 6.64 -8.82 -5.20
CA ALA A 31 5.48 -9.69 -5.42
C ALA A 31 4.16 -8.90 -5.55
N VAL A 32 3.97 -7.87 -4.73
CA VAL A 32 2.74 -7.06 -4.72
C VAL A 32 2.72 -6.03 -5.85
N LEU A 33 3.87 -5.45 -6.21
CA LEU A 33 3.94 -4.40 -7.23
C LEU A 33 4.18 -4.93 -8.64
N ALA A 34 4.71 -6.15 -8.82
CA ALA A 34 5.01 -6.69 -10.15
C ALA A 34 3.77 -6.74 -11.06
N PRO A 35 2.59 -7.24 -10.62
CA PRO A 35 1.39 -7.21 -11.45
C PRO A 35 0.99 -5.79 -11.85
N LEU A 36 1.11 -4.83 -10.93
CA LEU A 36 0.79 -3.42 -11.19
C LEU A 36 1.76 -2.76 -12.18
N ARG A 37 3.02 -3.16 -12.17
CA ARG A 37 4.05 -2.64 -13.09
C ARG A 37 3.87 -3.20 -14.51
N GLN A 38 3.45 -4.47 -14.62
CA GLN A 38 3.28 -5.16 -15.90
C GLN A 38 1.98 -4.76 -16.61
N LEU A 39 0.94 -4.39 -15.88
CA LEU A 39 -0.32 -3.94 -16.47
C LEU A 39 -0.24 -2.48 -16.92
N GLU A 40 -0.37 -2.27 -18.22
CA GLU A 40 -0.52 -0.94 -18.80
C GLU A 40 -1.97 -0.43 -18.64
N PRO A 41 -2.17 0.86 -18.32
CA PRO A 41 -3.49 1.48 -18.31
C PRO A 41 -4.23 1.28 -19.64
N GLN A 42 -5.38 0.62 -19.57
CA GLN A 42 -6.23 0.35 -20.73
C GLN A 42 -7.22 1.50 -20.94
N THR A 43 -7.47 1.84 -22.21
CA THR A 43 -8.51 2.81 -22.57
C THR A 43 -9.88 2.17 -22.58
N ALA A 44 -10.94 2.97 -22.43
CA ALA A 44 -12.32 2.46 -22.48
C ALA A 44 -12.66 1.74 -23.80
N ALA A 45 -12.10 2.20 -24.92
CA ALA A 45 -12.28 1.57 -26.23
C ALA A 45 -11.63 0.18 -26.28
N SER A 46 -10.39 0.05 -25.78
CA SER A 46 -9.67 -1.23 -25.72
C SER A 46 -10.39 -2.25 -24.85
N LEU A 47 -10.92 -1.83 -23.69
CA LEU A 47 -11.57 -2.72 -22.73
C LEU A 47 -12.80 -3.46 -23.31
N ARG A 48 -13.52 -2.84 -24.25
CA ARG A 48 -14.71 -3.45 -24.89
C ARG A 48 -14.36 -4.58 -25.85
N LEU A 49 -13.12 -4.63 -26.32
CA LEU A 49 -12.64 -5.64 -27.26
C LEU A 49 -11.97 -6.81 -26.55
N LEU A 50 -11.70 -6.69 -25.24
CA LEU A 50 -11.04 -7.73 -24.47
C LEU A 50 -12.03 -8.83 -24.08
N PRO A 51 -11.61 -10.11 -24.11
CA PRO A 51 -12.43 -11.19 -23.64
C PRO A 51 -12.61 -11.14 -22.11
N ALA A 52 -13.69 -11.75 -21.63
CA ALA A 52 -13.93 -11.88 -20.19
C ALA A 52 -12.79 -12.66 -19.53
N GLY A 53 -12.40 -12.25 -18.32
CA GLY A 53 -11.30 -12.83 -17.55
C GLY A 53 -9.93 -12.22 -17.85
N THR A 54 -9.79 -11.36 -18.86
CA THR A 54 -8.51 -10.68 -19.13
C THR A 54 -8.17 -9.72 -17.98
N PRO A 55 -6.95 -9.78 -17.41
CA PRO A 55 -6.49 -8.84 -16.39
C PRO A 55 -6.33 -7.45 -16.99
N VAL A 56 -6.84 -6.45 -16.30
CA VAL A 56 -6.86 -5.06 -16.77
C VAL A 56 -6.54 -4.10 -15.63
N LEU A 57 -5.87 -3.01 -16.00
CA LEU A 57 -5.70 -1.83 -15.18
C LEU A 57 -6.38 -0.67 -15.88
N VAL A 58 -7.24 0.06 -15.18
CA VAL A 58 -8.02 1.15 -15.75
C VAL A 58 -7.86 2.37 -14.90
N GLU A 59 -7.41 3.47 -15.50
CA GLU A 59 -7.32 4.77 -14.83
C GLU A 59 -8.47 5.68 -15.23
N GLY A 60 -9.05 6.37 -14.26
CA GLY A 60 -10.16 7.27 -14.53
C GLY A 60 -10.54 8.13 -13.34
N ARG A 61 -11.74 8.69 -13.41
CA ARG A 61 -12.36 9.44 -12.32
C ARG A 61 -13.69 8.82 -11.95
N ILE A 62 -14.00 8.77 -10.66
CA ILE A 62 -15.32 8.28 -10.25
C ILE A 62 -16.37 9.26 -10.77
N SER A 63 -17.38 8.74 -11.47
CA SER A 63 -18.36 9.58 -12.12
C SER A 63 -19.17 10.40 -11.11
N ARG A 64 -19.53 11.62 -11.49
CA ARG A 64 -20.34 12.53 -10.68
C ARG A 64 -21.78 12.04 -10.46
N VAL A 65 -22.25 11.12 -11.30
CA VAL A 65 -23.57 10.50 -11.14
C VAL A 65 -23.55 9.28 -10.22
N THR A 66 -22.37 8.82 -9.78
CA THR A 66 -22.26 7.72 -8.83
C THR A 66 -22.95 8.09 -7.51
N PRO A 67 -23.90 7.28 -7.01
CA PRO A 67 -24.63 7.59 -5.78
C PRO A 67 -23.69 7.72 -4.58
N GLN A 68 -23.90 8.77 -3.78
CA GLN A 68 -23.21 8.94 -2.51
C GLN A 68 -23.81 8.02 -1.45
N ARG A 69 -22.96 7.55 -0.53
CA ARG A 69 -23.35 6.62 0.54
C ARG A 69 -23.20 7.24 1.92
N TYR A 70 -22.11 7.97 2.17
CA TYR A 70 -21.89 8.66 3.44
C TYR A 70 -21.31 10.06 3.23
N GLY A 71 -22.11 11.08 3.52
CA GLY A 71 -21.76 12.46 3.20
C GLY A 71 -21.45 12.60 1.71
N THR A 72 -20.17 12.83 1.38
CA THR A 72 -19.70 12.94 -0.02
C THR A 72 -19.14 11.63 -0.60
N LEU A 73 -18.85 10.65 0.26
CA LEU A 73 -18.16 9.41 -0.10
C LEU A 73 -19.09 8.46 -0.86
N VAL A 74 -18.57 7.86 -1.92
CA VAL A 74 -19.28 6.88 -2.76
C VAL A 74 -18.94 5.43 -2.38
N ALA A 75 -17.69 5.20 -1.96
CA ALA A 75 -17.20 3.93 -1.44
C ALA A 75 -16.28 4.25 -0.25
N TYR A 76 -16.40 3.49 0.84
CA TYR A 76 -15.64 3.75 2.06
C TYR A 76 -15.47 2.51 2.92
N VAL A 77 -14.40 2.51 3.71
CA VAL A 77 -14.22 1.67 4.90
C VAL A 77 -14.51 2.54 6.12
N ARG A 78 -15.32 2.03 7.04
CA ARG A 78 -15.49 2.60 8.36
C ARG A 78 -14.56 1.87 9.32
N SER A 79 -13.91 2.64 10.17
CA SER A 79 -13.12 2.11 11.28
C SER A 79 -13.59 2.75 12.57
N THR A 80 -13.73 1.97 13.63
CA THR A 80 -14.06 2.45 14.96
C THR A 80 -12.80 2.52 15.81
N ALA A 81 -12.67 3.59 16.59
CA ALA A 81 -11.55 3.74 17.52
C ALA A 81 -11.78 2.86 18.77
N GLU A 82 -10.91 1.88 18.98
CA GLU A 82 -10.78 1.19 20.25
C GLU A 82 -9.68 1.83 21.10
N ARG A 83 -9.99 2.08 22.37
CA ARG A 83 -9.01 2.51 23.38
C ARG A 83 -9.06 1.56 24.55
N TYR A 84 -7.90 1.01 24.88
CA TYR A 84 -7.70 0.21 26.10
C TYR A 84 -7.39 1.10 27.32
N SER A 85 -6.93 2.34 27.09
CA SER A 85 -6.65 3.33 28.13
C SER A 85 -6.69 4.76 27.56
N ASP A 86 -7.04 5.75 28.39
CA ASP A 86 -7.06 7.17 28.01
C ASP A 86 -5.69 7.73 27.61
N LYS A 87 -4.60 7.07 28.02
CA LYS A 87 -3.22 7.47 27.70
C LYS A 87 -2.67 6.82 26.44
N GLN A 88 -3.39 5.88 25.83
CA GLN A 88 -2.96 5.18 24.63
C GLN A 88 -3.62 5.78 23.39
N GLU A 89 -2.87 5.81 22.29
CA GLU A 89 -3.43 6.17 20.99
C GLU A 89 -4.53 5.16 20.61
N PRO A 90 -5.64 5.63 20.03
CA PRO A 90 -6.70 4.75 19.58
C PRO A 90 -6.21 3.83 18.47
N ILE A 91 -6.53 2.55 18.61
CA ILE A 91 -6.36 1.58 17.53
C ILE A 91 -7.62 1.66 16.68
N TRP A 92 -7.46 1.93 15.39
CA TRP A 92 -8.58 1.97 14.45
C TRP A 92 -8.83 0.57 13.91
N LEU A 93 -9.98 0.00 14.25
CA LEU A 93 -10.40 -1.30 13.75
C LEU A 93 -11.44 -1.10 12.65
N GLU A 94 -11.18 -1.67 11.48
CA GLU A 94 -12.15 -1.70 10.38
C GLU A 94 -13.36 -2.55 10.79
N ASP A 95 -14.56 -1.96 10.78
CA ASP A 95 -15.78 -2.59 11.28
C ASP A 95 -16.90 -2.69 10.24
N ASP A 96 -16.87 -1.85 9.20
CA ASP A 96 -17.86 -1.84 8.13
C ASP A 96 -17.24 -1.43 6.80
N TRP A 97 -17.76 -2.00 5.71
CA TRP A 97 -17.19 -1.82 4.39
C TRP A 97 -18.24 -1.68 3.30
N VAL A 98 -18.18 -0.56 2.58
CA VAL A 98 -19.15 -0.19 1.55
C VAL A 98 -18.45 -0.01 0.21
N SER A 99 -18.52 -1.07 -0.62
CA SER A 99 -17.99 -1.12 -2.00
C SER A 99 -19.11 -1.35 -3.03
N PRO A 100 -19.96 -0.34 -3.29
CA PRO A 100 -21.05 -0.46 -4.26
C PRO A 100 -20.49 -0.48 -5.69
N ALA A 101 -21.35 -0.83 -6.65
CA ALA A 101 -21.01 -0.63 -8.06
C ALA A 101 -20.61 0.83 -8.32
N LEU A 102 -19.49 1.04 -9.00
CA LEU A 102 -19.00 2.37 -9.36
C LEU A 102 -19.13 2.59 -10.86
N LEU A 103 -19.22 3.86 -11.23
CA LEU A 103 -19.10 4.30 -12.60
C LEU A 103 -17.78 5.05 -12.71
N LEU A 104 -16.88 4.58 -13.58
CA LEU A 104 -15.57 5.18 -13.80
C LEU A 104 -15.56 5.91 -15.15
N GLU A 105 -15.30 7.21 -15.13
CA GLU A 105 -15.07 8.03 -16.32
C GLU A 105 -13.63 7.82 -16.78
N VAL A 106 -13.47 7.18 -17.94
CA VAL A 106 -12.20 6.81 -18.57
C VAL A 106 -12.17 7.47 -19.95
N GLY A 107 -11.47 8.59 -20.05
CA GLY A 107 -11.55 9.46 -21.23
C GLY A 107 -12.97 10.04 -21.38
N SER A 108 -13.61 9.81 -22.53
CA SER A 108 -14.99 10.26 -22.81
C SER A 108 -16.06 9.21 -22.50
N GLN A 109 -15.68 8.03 -22.01
CA GLN A 109 -16.60 6.91 -21.78
C GLN A 109 -16.72 6.61 -20.28
N THR A 110 -17.87 6.06 -19.90
CA THR A 110 -18.11 5.57 -18.54
C THR A 110 -18.08 4.05 -18.53
N MET A 111 -17.32 3.47 -17.61
CA MET A 111 -17.17 2.03 -17.44
C MET A 111 -17.70 1.62 -16.07
N PRO A 112 -18.61 0.63 -15.98
CA PRO A 112 -19.07 0.14 -14.68
C PRO A 112 -18.01 -0.75 -14.03
N ILE A 113 -17.83 -0.58 -12.73
CA ILE A 113 -17.05 -1.45 -11.84
C ILE A 113 -18.04 -2.22 -10.96
N GLU A 114 -17.92 -3.54 -10.94
CA GLU A 114 -18.74 -4.41 -10.11
C GLU A 114 -18.49 -4.17 -8.60
N PRO A 115 -19.49 -4.37 -7.72
CA PRO A 115 -19.29 -4.22 -6.28
C PRO A 115 -18.32 -5.26 -5.69
N GLY A 116 -17.81 -4.98 -4.49
CA GLY A 116 -16.98 -5.92 -3.71
C GLY A 116 -15.46 -5.83 -3.89
N TYR A 117 -14.96 -4.76 -4.50
CA TYR A 117 -13.52 -4.46 -4.64
C TYR A 117 -12.93 -3.85 -3.36
N ALA A 118 -11.67 -4.17 -3.04
CA ALA A 118 -10.83 -3.56 -2.00
C ALA A 118 -10.60 -2.05 -2.23
N LEU A 119 -10.54 -1.23 -1.16
CA LEU A 119 -10.12 0.17 -1.25
C LEU A 119 -8.68 0.31 -0.76
N ARG A 120 -7.83 1.02 -1.52
CA ARG A 120 -6.45 1.32 -1.13
C ARG A 120 -6.10 2.76 -1.45
N ASN A 121 -5.19 3.34 -0.67
CA ASN A 121 -4.72 4.72 -0.84
C ASN A 121 -5.88 5.72 -1.01
N THR A 122 -6.90 5.61 -0.13
CA THR A 122 -8.12 6.41 -0.21
C THR A 122 -7.82 7.90 -0.13
N THR A 123 -8.44 8.68 -1.01
CA THR A 123 -8.16 10.12 -1.15
C THR A 123 -8.65 10.94 0.03
N ILE A 124 -9.70 10.49 0.71
CA ILE A 124 -10.38 11.25 1.75
C ILE A 124 -10.51 10.41 3.01
N GLN A 125 -10.13 11.02 4.13
CA GLN A 125 -10.40 10.52 5.48
C GLN A 125 -11.29 11.52 6.20
N LYS A 126 -12.43 11.05 6.70
CA LYS A 126 -13.34 11.85 7.54
C LYS A 126 -13.36 11.26 8.94
N LEU A 127 -12.86 12.03 9.89
CA LEU A 127 -12.86 11.65 11.29
C LEU A 127 -14.12 12.18 11.98
N THR A 128 -14.72 11.33 12.80
CA THR A 128 -15.75 11.69 13.78
C THR A 128 -15.23 11.36 15.19
N LYS A 129 -16.01 11.64 16.23
CA LYS A 129 -15.59 11.37 17.62
C LYS A 129 -15.23 9.90 17.89
N ARG A 130 -15.87 8.96 17.17
CA ARG A 130 -15.70 7.51 17.39
C ARG A 130 -15.28 6.74 16.15
N ASN A 131 -15.59 7.27 14.96
CA ASN A 131 -15.40 6.56 13.70
C ASN A 131 -14.50 7.36 12.76
N SER A 132 -13.66 6.65 12.02
CA SER A 132 -12.93 7.14 10.86
C SER A 132 -13.56 6.55 9.61
N TYR A 133 -13.77 7.37 8.59
CA TYR A 133 -14.26 6.93 7.28
C TYR A 133 -13.20 7.22 6.25
N SER A 134 -12.62 6.19 5.65
CA SER A 134 -11.62 6.30 4.59
C SER A 134 -12.21 5.82 3.27
N GLY A 135 -12.23 6.67 2.25
CA GLY A 135 -12.89 6.33 0.99
C GLY A 135 -12.60 7.26 -0.17
N PHE A 136 -13.48 7.18 -1.16
CA PHE A 136 -13.42 8.01 -2.37
C PHE A 136 -14.66 8.90 -2.50
N ASP A 137 -14.45 10.12 -2.99
CA ASP A 137 -15.52 11.03 -3.39
C ASP A 137 -15.80 10.95 -4.89
N ARG A 138 -16.96 11.47 -5.29
CA ARG A 138 -17.26 11.75 -6.70
C ARG A 138 -16.18 12.63 -7.33
N GLY A 139 -15.80 12.32 -8.56
CA GLY A 139 -14.76 13.02 -9.32
C GLY A 139 -13.34 12.70 -8.88
N SER A 140 -13.14 11.92 -7.82
CA SER A 140 -11.80 11.51 -7.38
C SER A 140 -11.11 10.70 -8.47
N GLN A 141 -9.85 11.03 -8.71
CA GLN A 141 -9.02 10.24 -9.60
C GLN A 141 -8.67 8.91 -8.92
N VAL A 142 -8.91 7.81 -9.63
CA VAL A 142 -8.65 6.46 -9.15
C VAL A 142 -8.12 5.59 -10.27
N PHE A 143 -7.47 4.49 -9.91
CA PHE A 143 -7.22 3.39 -10.84
C PHE A 143 -7.72 2.08 -10.25
N ALA A 144 -8.33 1.26 -11.10
CA ALA A 144 -8.89 -0.03 -10.73
C ALA A 144 -8.07 -1.15 -11.36
N VAL A 145 -7.89 -2.23 -10.61
CA VAL A 145 -7.17 -3.43 -11.04
C VAL A 145 -8.08 -4.63 -10.85
N GLY A 146 -8.19 -5.46 -11.87
CA GLY A 146 -9.02 -6.66 -11.83
C GLY A 146 -9.14 -7.29 -13.20
N THR A 147 -10.33 -7.80 -13.53
CA THR A 147 -10.58 -8.52 -14.78
C THR A 147 -11.82 -8.01 -15.49
N ILE A 148 -11.92 -8.22 -16.81
CA ILE A 148 -13.15 -7.96 -17.55
C ILE A 148 -14.20 -9.00 -17.21
N SER A 149 -15.40 -8.55 -16.82
CA SER A 149 -16.56 -9.41 -16.61
C SER A 149 -17.21 -9.82 -17.95
N ARG A 150 -18.07 -10.84 -17.91
CA ARG A 150 -18.87 -11.24 -19.07
C ARG A 150 -19.85 -10.15 -19.55
N ALA A 151 -20.21 -9.21 -18.67
CA ALA A 151 -21.11 -8.10 -18.98
C ALA A 151 -20.37 -6.88 -19.54
N GLY A 152 -19.05 -6.95 -19.75
CA GLY A 152 -18.23 -5.81 -20.16
C GLY A 152 -17.96 -4.79 -19.04
N ALA A 153 -18.40 -5.08 -17.80
CA ALA A 153 -18.01 -4.36 -16.60
C ALA A 153 -16.62 -4.80 -16.11
N ILE A 154 -15.98 -3.99 -15.28
CA ILE A 154 -14.71 -4.33 -14.64
C ILE A 154 -15.01 -5.02 -13.31
N LYS A 155 -14.63 -6.28 -13.17
CA LYS A 155 -14.60 -6.98 -11.89
C LYS A 155 -13.30 -6.61 -11.17
N ALA A 156 -13.33 -5.49 -10.45
CA ALA A 156 -12.16 -4.98 -9.75
C ALA A 156 -11.88 -5.83 -8.49
N GLU A 157 -10.62 -6.17 -8.29
CA GLU A 157 -10.13 -6.72 -7.03
C GLU A 157 -9.79 -5.60 -6.06
N THR A 158 -9.21 -4.51 -6.57
CA THR A 158 -8.82 -3.35 -5.77
C THR A 158 -8.98 -2.06 -6.58
N VAL A 159 -9.48 -1.02 -5.92
CA VAL A 159 -9.52 0.35 -6.42
C VAL A 159 -8.59 1.21 -5.56
N TYR A 160 -7.69 1.90 -6.24
CA TYR A 160 -6.65 2.73 -5.64
C TYR A 160 -6.95 4.21 -5.90
N GLY A 161 -6.70 5.07 -4.90
CA GLY A 161 -6.74 6.51 -5.10
C GLY A 161 -5.53 7.04 -5.86
N GLY A 162 -5.76 7.98 -6.76
CA GLY A 162 -4.74 8.67 -7.55
C GLY A 162 -4.45 8.00 -8.90
N LYS A 163 -3.25 8.24 -9.42
CA LYS A 163 -2.70 7.61 -10.63
C LYS A 163 -1.79 6.44 -10.28
N ARG A 164 -1.68 5.44 -11.14
CA ARG A 164 -0.79 4.29 -10.96
C ARG A 164 0.65 4.74 -10.78
N ASP A 165 1.14 5.64 -11.62
CA ASP A 165 2.55 6.05 -11.59
C ASP A 165 2.89 6.81 -10.29
N ALA A 166 1.97 7.64 -9.79
CA ALA A 166 2.14 8.33 -8.52
C ALA A 166 2.13 7.33 -7.34
N TYR A 167 1.28 6.30 -7.41
CA TYR A 167 1.25 5.23 -6.41
C TYR A 167 2.54 4.41 -6.44
N LEU A 168 3.00 3.98 -7.62
CA LEU A 168 4.24 3.25 -7.80
C LEU A 168 5.45 4.08 -7.31
N PHE A 169 5.48 5.37 -7.63
CA PHE A 169 6.54 6.27 -7.17
C PHE A 169 6.57 6.43 -5.65
N LYS A 170 5.40 6.60 -5.01
CA LYS A 170 5.32 6.67 -3.54
C LYS A 170 5.83 5.37 -2.90
N GLN A 171 5.40 4.23 -3.45
CA GLN A 171 5.80 2.91 -2.97
C GLN A 171 7.29 2.62 -3.22
N THR A 172 7.92 3.17 -4.26
CA THR A 172 9.37 3.01 -4.47
C THR A 172 10.20 4.02 -3.69
N GLY A 173 9.71 5.26 -3.51
CA GLY A 173 10.38 6.29 -2.73
C GLY A 173 10.49 5.93 -1.25
N GLU A 174 9.43 5.40 -0.65
CA GLU A 174 9.45 4.91 0.74
C GLU A 174 10.45 3.76 0.95
N LYS A 175 10.74 2.96 -0.09
CA LYS A 175 11.72 1.87 0.00
C LYS A 175 13.15 2.38 0.16
N TRP A 176 13.52 3.49 -0.48
CA TRP A 176 14.90 3.99 -0.37
C TRP A 176 15.26 4.35 1.07
N VAL A 177 14.31 4.90 1.83
CA VAL A 177 14.46 5.14 3.27
C VAL A 177 14.66 3.83 4.03
N GLY A 178 13.88 2.78 3.69
CA GLY A 178 14.05 1.43 4.24
C GLY A 178 15.42 0.82 3.96
N TYR A 179 15.90 0.94 2.70
CA TYR A 179 17.23 0.48 2.28
C TYR A 179 18.34 1.25 2.99
N ALA A 180 18.25 2.58 3.08
CA ALA A 180 19.22 3.42 3.77
C ALA A 180 19.30 3.08 5.26
N GLY A 181 18.15 2.87 5.92
CA GLY A 181 18.10 2.45 7.31
C GLY A 181 18.71 1.06 7.54
N ALA A 182 18.46 0.10 6.65
CA ALA A 182 19.06 -1.23 6.75
C ALA A 182 20.58 -1.21 6.50
N LEU A 183 21.04 -0.43 5.52
CA LEU A 183 22.46 -0.21 5.26
C LEU A 183 23.16 0.45 6.47
N PHE A 184 22.53 1.45 7.09
CA PHE A 184 23.06 2.09 8.29
C PHE A 184 23.28 1.09 9.43
N VAL A 185 22.32 0.20 9.68
CA VAL A 185 22.44 -0.84 10.71
C VAL A 185 23.57 -1.83 10.39
N LEU A 186 23.74 -2.20 9.11
CA LEU A 186 24.86 -3.04 8.67
C LEU A 186 26.21 -2.37 8.93
N VAL A 187 26.35 -1.10 8.54
CA VAL A 187 27.58 -0.31 8.76
C VAL A 187 27.88 -0.18 10.25
N LEU A 188 26.86 0.07 11.07
CA LEU A 188 27.00 0.15 12.53
C LEU A 188 27.45 -1.19 13.12
N GLY A 189 26.87 -2.30 12.68
CA GLY A 189 27.27 -3.64 13.10
C GLY A 189 28.73 -3.97 12.76
N LEU A 190 29.17 -3.62 11.53
CA LEU A 190 30.57 -3.73 11.12
C LEU A 190 31.49 -2.82 11.94
N GLY A 191 31.05 -1.60 12.25
CA GLY A 191 31.77 -0.66 13.10
C GLY A 191 32.00 -1.20 14.52
N LEU A 192 30.98 -1.80 15.13
CA LEU A 192 31.09 -2.43 16.46
C LEU A 192 32.08 -3.60 16.47
N LEU A 193 32.06 -4.42 15.41
CA LEU A 193 33.05 -5.49 15.24
C LEU A 193 34.48 -4.93 15.11
N GLY A 194 34.65 -3.87 14.31
CA GLY A 194 35.94 -3.19 14.15
C GLY A 194 36.49 -2.60 15.45
N VAL A 195 35.64 -1.93 16.23
CA VAL A 195 36.02 -1.36 17.55
C VAL A 195 36.51 -2.45 18.49
N GLU A 196 35.83 -3.60 18.54
CA GLU A 196 36.27 -4.73 19.38
C GLU A 196 37.64 -5.27 18.94
N VAL A 197 37.90 -5.37 17.63
CA VAL A 197 39.20 -5.83 17.10
C VAL A 197 40.33 -4.88 17.52
N VAL A 198 40.10 -3.56 17.46
CA VAL A 198 41.10 -2.56 17.88
C VAL A 198 41.32 -2.59 19.40
N LEU A 199 40.24 -2.63 20.20
CA LEU A 199 40.33 -2.69 21.66
C LEU A 199 40.97 -4.00 22.14
N GLY A 200 40.69 -5.12 21.46
CA GLY A 200 41.29 -6.42 21.74
C GLY A 200 42.78 -6.46 21.43
N ARG A 201 43.23 -5.78 20.37
CA ARG A 201 44.65 -5.64 20.02
C ARG A 201 45.42 -4.79 21.04
N ASN A 202 44.81 -3.75 21.59
CA ASN A 202 45.47 -2.82 22.52
C ASN A 202 45.55 -3.34 23.97
N ARG A 203 44.90 -4.47 24.28
CA ARG A 203 44.91 -5.13 25.60
C ARG A 203 45.89 -6.31 25.69
N ARG A 204 46.55 -6.66 24.58
CA ARG A 204 47.62 -7.66 24.52
C ARG A 204 48.96 -6.94 24.44
#